data_AF-A0A1V5XDS5-F1
#
_entry.id   AF-A0A1V5XDS5-F1
#
_cell.length_a   1.000
_cell.length_b   1.000
_cell.length_c   1.000
_cell.angle_alpha   90.00
_cell.angle_beta   90.00
_cell.angle_gamma   90.00
#
_symmetry.space_group_name_H-M   'P 1'
#
loop_
_entity.id
_entity.type
_entity.pdbx_description
1 polymer ?
#
loop_
_entity_poly.entity_id
_entity_poly.type
_entity_poly.pdbx_seq_one_letter_code
_entity_poly.pdbx_strand_id
1 'polypeptide(L)'
;MKRTESIKVEISLRQLSLLPPITVRVKHFYQDPFSGEDLFPQGNVLALSLEESVAEKLKAAISRLTPAIRDYYDLGHFIKTGFDFARPDFLKMVNKKLKLDGHERDYSHNLGLSEQAIEELKRVSESDLTPMIRTNEKFDLDEVLAYFNKLFEKKNGKSK
;
A
#
# COMPACT_ATOMS: atom_id res chain seq x y z
N MET A 1 -20.34 25.32 -15.89
CA MET A 1 -19.12 25.71 -15.14
C MET A 1 -17.96 24.83 -15.59
N LYS A 2 -16.85 25.40 -16.07
CA LYS A 2 -15.60 24.63 -16.25
C LYS A 2 -15.08 24.29 -14.84
N ARG A 3 -15.05 23.01 -14.46
CA ARG A 3 -14.29 22.57 -13.30
C ARG A 3 -12.82 22.57 -13.69
N THR A 4 -12.01 23.32 -12.95
CA THR A 4 -10.56 23.28 -13.06
C THR A 4 -10.08 22.19 -12.10
N GLU A 5 -9.65 21.06 -12.66
CA GLU A 5 -9.01 19.99 -11.90
C GLU A 5 -7.50 20.24 -11.84
N SER A 6 -6.85 19.81 -10.76
CA SER A 6 -5.39 19.93 -10.62
C SER A 6 -4.76 18.57 -10.36
N ILE A 7 -3.56 18.35 -10.91
CA ILE A 7 -2.76 17.14 -10.69
C ILE A 7 -1.58 17.53 -9.82
N LYS A 8 -1.49 16.94 -8.62
CA LYS A 8 -0.29 17.05 -7.77
C LYS A 8 0.74 16.02 -8.22
N VAL A 9 1.92 16.50 -8.63
CA VAL A 9 3.07 15.65 -8.94
C VAL A 9 4.08 15.75 -7.80
N GLU A 10 4.47 14.60 -7.24
CA GLU A 10 5.47 14.51 -6.17
C GLU A 10 6.70 13.75 -6.67
N ILE A 11 7.89 14.31 -6.42
CA ILE A 11 9.17 13.73 -6.82
C ILE A 11 10.01 13.54 -5.56
N SER A 12 10.31 12.27 -5.23
CA SER A 12 11.16 11.91 -4.09
C SER A 12 12.55 11.55 -4.55
N LEU A 13 13.57 12.20 -3.97
CA LEU A 13 14.99 11.90 -4.21
C LEU A 13 15.58 10.96 -3.14
N ARG A 14 14.84 10.70 -2.07
CA ARG A 14 15.33 9.94 -0.90
C ARG A 14 14.91 8.47 -0.93
N GLN A 15 13.91 8.13 -1.74
CA GLN A 15 13.31 6.80 -1.76
C GLN A 15 14.15 5.87 -2.64
N LEU A 16 14.94 5.00 -2.01
CA LEU A 16 15.80 4.05 -2.72
C LEU A 16 14.98 2.85 -3.23
N SER A 17 14.87 2.74 -4.56
CA SER A 17 14.36 1.52 -5.20
C SER A 17 15.41 0.41 -5.07
N LEU A 18 15.03 -0.73 -4.47
CA LEU A 18 15.93 -1.87 -4.31
C LEU A 18 15.86 -2.84 -5.49
N LEU A 19 14.72 -2.87 -6.19
CA LEU A 19 14.50 -3.58 -7.43
C LEU A 19 14.51 -2.61 -8.63
N PRO A 20 14.89 -3.08 -9.83
CA PRO A 20 14.80 -2.28 -11.04
C PRO A 20 13.33 -1.95 -11.37
N PRO A 21 13.07 -0.79 -11.99
CA PRO A 21 11.73 -0.47 -12.49
C PRO A 21 11.34 -1.45 -13.61
N ILE A 22 10.03 -1.63 -13.78
CA ILE A 22 9.45 -2.44 -14.84
C ILE A 22 8.64 -1.57 -15.79
N THR A 23 8.56 -2.00 -17.05
CA THR A 23 7.65 -1.39 -18.03
C THR A 23 6.26 -2.00 -17.86
N VAL A 24 5.26 -1.17 -17.60
CA VAL A 24 3.86 -1.59 -17.47
C VAL A 24 2.99 -0.91 -18.51
N ARG A 25 2.02 -1.66 -19.04
CA ARG A 25 1.00 -1.12 -19.95
C ARG A 25 -0.03 -0.34 -19.15
N VAL A 26 -0.29 0.90 -19.56
CA VAL A 26 -1.31 1.74 -18.95
C VAL A 26 -2.69 1.20 -19.32
N LYS A 27 -3.52 0.91 -18.31
CA LYS A 27 -4.92 0.55 -18.50
C LYS A 27 -5.81 1.75 -18.19
N HIS A 28 -6.83 1.98 -19.01
CA HIS A 28 -7.86 2.98 -18.76
C HIS A 28 -9.24 2.42 -19.14
N PHE A 29 -10.29 3.11 -18.69
CA PHE A 29 -11.69 2.72 -18.94
C PHE A 29 -12.37 3.54 -20.03
N TYR A 30 -11.66 4.46 -20.68
CA TYR A 30 -12.18 5.23 -21.82
C TYR A 30 -12.31 4.33 -23.04
N GLN A 31 -13.48 3.73 -23.19
CA GLN A 31 -13.84 2.84 -24.28
C GLN A 31 -15.02 3.41 -25.06
N ASP A 32 -15.07 3.13 -26.36
CA ASP A 32 -16.23 3.42 -27.19
C ASP A 32 -17.41 2.61 -26.65
N PRO A 33 -18.55 3.26 -26.33
CA PRO A 33 -19.66 2.59 -25.67
C PRO A 33 -20.40 1.58 -26.57
N PHE A 34 -20.15 1.59 -27.88
CA PHE A 34 -20.77 0.71 -28.86
C PHE A 34 -19.85 -0.44 -29.29
N SER A 35 -18.57 -0.18 -29.54
CA SER A 35 -17.60 -1.20 -29.95
C SER A 35 -16.85 -1.84 -28.78
N GLY A 36 -16.77 -1.16 -27.63
CA GLY A 36 -15.96 -1.58 -26.48
C GLY A 36 -14.45 -1.41 -26.70
N GLU A 37 -14.04 -0.83 -27.83
CA GLU A 37 -12.64 -0.57 -28.13
C GLU A 37 -12.13 0.64 -27.34
N ASP A 38 -10.84 0.65 -27.01
CA ASP A 38 -10.22 1.76 -26.32
C ASP A 38 -10.23 3.02 -27.19
N LEU A 39 -10.75 4.14 -26.66
CA LEU A 39 -10.81 5.43 -27.37
C LEU A 39 -9.43 6.05 -27.58
N PHE A 40 -8.45 5.66 -26.76
CA PHE A 40 -7.09 6.15 -26.81
C PHE A 40 -6.11 4.97 -26.80
N PRO A 41 -4.96 5.08 -27.48
CA PRO A 41 -3.95 4.03 -27.42
C PRO A 41 -3.41 3.84 -26.00
N GLN A 42 -3.32 2.59 -25.56
CA GLN A 42 -2.65 2.24 -24.31
C GLN A 42 -1.13 2.34 -24.49
N GLY A 43 -0.51 3.32 -23.86
CA GLY A 43 0.95 3.47 -23.79
C GLY A 43 1.60 2.57 -22.73
N ASN A 44 2.92 2.67 -22.63
CA ASN A 44 3.71 2.02 -21.58
C ASN A 44 4.40 3.06 -20.71
N VAL A 45 4.55 2.77 -19.42
CA VAL A 45 5.27 3.62 -18.45
C VAL A 45 6.24 2.80 -17.62
N LEU A 46 7.28 3.44 -17.09
CA LEU A 46 8.12 2.84 -16.06
C LEU A 46 7.41 2.96 -14.71
N ALA A 47 7.34 1.85 -13.99
CA ALA A 47 6.76 1.76 -12.66
C ALA A 47 7.67 0.95 -11.73
N LEU A 48 7.46 1.10 -10.42
CA LEU A 48 8.03 0.17 -9.45
C LEU A 48 7.50 -1.24 -9.74
N SER A 49 8.32 -2.26 -9.49
CA SER A 49 7.81 -3.64 -9.48
C SER A 49 6.72 -3.79 -8.41
N LEU A 50 5.90 -4.83 -8.54
CA LEU A 50 4.86 -5.12 -7.55
C LEU A 50 5.47 -5.27 -6.16
N GLU A 51 6.55 -6.05 -6.05
CA GLU A 51 7.29 -6.26 -4.79
C GLU A 51 7.78 -4.95 -4.18
N GLU A 52 8.36 -4.06 -4.99
CA GLU A 52 8.89 -2.78 -4.56
C GLU A 52 7.76 -1.85 -4.09
N SER A 53 6.66 -1.81 -4.84
CA SER A 53 5.47 -1.03 -4.49
C SER A 53 4.82 -1.50 -3.19
N VAL A 54 4.62 -2.80 -3.03
CA VAL A 54 4.04 -3.39 -1.81
C VAL A 54 4.97 -3.16 -0.62
N ALA A 55 6.29 -3.24 -0.80
CA ALA A 55 7.25 -2.97 0.27
C ALA A 55 7.22 -1.51 0.72
N GLU A 56 7.10 -0.56 -0.20
CA GLU A 56 6.95 0.86 0.16
C GLU A 56 5.62 1.14 0.89
N LYS A 57 4.53 0.45 0.50
CA LYS A 57 3.25 0.55 1.21
C LYS A 57 3.33 0.02 2.63
N LEU A 58 3.92 -1.17 2.81
CA LEU A 58 4.10 -1.74 4.14
C LEU A 58 5.04 -0.88 4.99
N LYS A 59 6.14 -0.39 4.42
CA LYS A 59 7.04 0.55 5.09
C LYS A 59 6.30 1.81 5.54
N ALA A 60 5.50 2.43 4.67
CA ALA A 60 4.74 3.64 5.00
C ALA A 60 3.71 3.40 6.10
N ALA A 61 2.99 2.26 6.08
CA ALA A 61 2.07 1.89 7.14
C ALA A 61 2.77 1.76 8.51
N ILE A 62 4.00 1.22 8.52
CA ILE A 62 4.80 1.04 9.73
C ILE A 62 5.44 2.34 10.23
N SER A 63 6.03 3.14 9.34
CA SER A 63 7.01 4.17 9.74
C SER A 63 6.50 5.61 9.71
N ARG A 64 5.33 5.88 9.10
CA ARG A 64 4.78 7.24 9.05
C ARG A 64 4.51 7.78 10.46
N LEU A 65 4.92 9.03 10.70
CA LEU A 65 4.62 9.75 11.94
C LEU A 65 3.11 9.92 12.14
N THR A 66 2.39 10.21 11.05
CA THR A 66 0.93 10.29 11.01
C THR A 66 0.43 9.16 10.11
N PRO A 67 -0.11 8.08 10.69
CA PRO A 67 -0.67 6.97 9.92
C PRO A 67 -1.76 7.44 8.96
N ALA A 68 -1.82 6.85 7.77
CA ALA A 68 -2.84 7.16 6.77
C ALA A 68 -3.61 5.90 6.41
N ILE A 69 -4.94 5.92 6.57
CA ILE A 69 -5.82 4.76 6.36
C ILE A 69 -5.64 4.12 4.96
N ARG A 70 -5.29 4.93 3.96
CA ARG A 70 -5.04 4.50 2.57
C ARG A 70 -3.92 3.46 2.44
N ASP A 71 -2.86 3.54 3.26
CA ASP A 71 -1.79 2.55 3.19
C ASP A 71 -2.30 1.18 3.64
N TYR A 72 -3.15 1.16 4.68
CA TYR A 72 -3.79 -0.06 5.19
C TYR A 72 -4.83 -0.63 4.21
N TYR A 73 -5.55 0.25 3.50
CA TYR A 73 -6.44 -0.15 2.41
C TYR A 73 -5.68 -0.91 1.32
N ASP A 74 -4.57 -0.34 0.83
CA ASP A 74 -3.75 -0.98 -0.20
C ASP A 74 -3.19 -2.32 0.29
N LEU A 75 -2.71 -2.40 1.53
CA LEU A 75 -2.25 -3.67 2.14
C LEU A 75 -3.39 -4.70 2.20
N GLY A 76 -4.59 -4.29 2.62
CA GLY A 76 -5.78 -5.14 2.60
C GLY A 76 -6.11 -5.66 1.20
N HIS A 77 -5.96 -4.83 0.17
CA HIS A 77 -6.13 -5.25 -1.22
C HIS A 77 -5.08 -6.29 -1.64
N PHE A 78 -3.81 -6.09 -1.28
CA PHE A 78 -2.76 -7.07 -1.56
C PHE A 78 -2.95 -8.39 -0.82
N ILE A 79 -3.46 -8.36 0.42
CA ILE A 79 -3.85 -9.57 1.15
C ILE A 79 -4.97 -10.31 0.41
N LYS A 80 -6.02 -9.60 0.00
CA LYS A 80 -7.18 -10.18 -0.74
C LYS A 80 -6.79 -10.77 -2.09
N THR A 81 -5.82 -10.17 -2.78
CA THR A 81 -5.31 -10.64 -4.08
C THR A 81 -4.24 -11.74 -3.94
N GLY A 82 -3.86 -12.12 -2.72
CA GLY A 82 -3.00 -13.26 -2.45
C GLY A 82 -1.50 -12.96 -2.51
N PHE A 83 -1.08 -11.71 -2.30
CA PHE A 83 0.35 -11.39 -2.18
C PHE A 83 0.96 -12.10 -0.96
N ASP A 84 2.08 -12.79 -1.16
CA ASP A 84 2.77 -13.50 -0.09
C ASP A 84 3.71 -12.55 0.69
N PHE A 85 3.19 -12.00 1.79
CA PHE A 85 3.95 -11.19 2.74
C PHE A 85 4.91 -12.01 3.61
N ALA A 86 4.77 -13.34 3.67
CA ALA A 86 5.62 -14.20 4.49
C ALA A 86 6.95 -14.55 3.83
N ARG A 87 7.13 -14.19 2.55
CA ARG A 87 8.38 -14.47 1.83
C ARG A 87 9.59 -13.83 2.54
N PRO A 88 10.64 -14.61 2.87
CA PRO A 88 11.78 -14.10 3.61
C PRO A 88 12.55 -12.97 2.92
N ASP A 89 12.68 -13.04 1.59
CA ASP A 89 13.32 -12.02 0.76
C ASP A 89 12.54 -10.70 0.75
N PHE A 90 11.21 -10.76 0.63
CA PHE A 90 10.33 -9.61 0.74
C PHE A 90 10.45 -8.93 2.11
N LEU A 91 10.35 -9.71 3.20
CA LEU A 91 10.50 -9.16 4.56
C LEU A 91 11.90 -8.59 4.81
N LYS A 92 12.95 -9.19 4.23
CA LYS A 92 14.32 -8.66 4.28
C LYS A 92 14.41 -7.31 3.56
N MET A 93 13.73 -7.16 2.43
CA MET A 93 13.67 -5.91 1.67
C MET A 93 12.96 -4.81 2.48
N VAL A 94 11.80 -5.10 3.07
CA VAL A 94 11.06 -4.14 3.93
C VAL A 94 11.92 -3.70 5.12
N ASN A 95 12.57 -4.65 5.81
CA ASN A 95 13.47 -4.34 6.93
C ASN A 95 14.66 -3.47 6.51
N LYS A 96 15.25 -3.72 5.34
CA LYS A 96 16.32 -2.89 4.81
C LYS A 96 15.83 -1.46 4.58
N LYS A 97 14.64 -1.29 4.01
CA LYS A 97 14.03 0.02 3.76
C LYS A 97 13.72 0.78 5.06
N LEU A 98 13.15 0.12 6.06
CA LEU A 98 12.89 0.70 7.38
C LEU A 98 14.19 1.20 8.03
N LYS A 99 15.27 0.40 7.97
CA LYS A 99 16.58 0.79 8.51
C LYS A 99 17.18 1.99 7.79
N LEU A 100 17.05 2.07 6.47
CA LEU A 100 17.52 3.22 5.69
C LEU A 100 16.80 4.52 6.09
N ASP A 101 15.53 4.41 6.47
CA ASP A 101 14.73 5.53 6.98
C ASP A 101 14.93 5.78 8.50
N GLY A 102 15.84 5.05 9.15
CA GLY A 102 16.13 5.19 10.59
C GLY A 102 15.02 4.68 11.52
N HIS A 103 14.12 3.82 11.04
CA HIS A 103 13.06 3.25 11.85
C HIS A 103 13.59 2.06 12.69
N GLU A 104 13.53 2.20 14.01
CA GLU A 104 14.06 1.22 14.97
C GLU A 104 13.00 0.65 15.92
N ARG A 105 11.74 1.09 15.81
CA ARG A 105 10.66 0.66 16.70
C ARG A 105 10.20 -0.75 16.33
N ASP A 106 9.70 -1.48 17.33
CA ASP A 106 9.03 -2.75 17.09
C ASP A 106 7.67 -2.49 16.43
N TYR A 107 7.45 -3.16 15.29
CA TYR A 107 6.21 -3.11 14.52
C TYR A 107 5.52 -4.48 14.45
N SER A 108 6.00 -5.47 15.22
CA SER A 108 5.48 -6.84 15.21
C SER A 108 4.02 -6.95 15.64
N HIS A 109 3.55 -6.00 16.46
CA HIS A 109 2.16 -5.88 16.89
C HIS A 109 1.52 -4.61 16.31
N ASN A 110 0.35 -4.76 15.69
CA ASN A 110 -0.45 -3.73 15.02
C ASN A 110 0.37 -2.81 14.10
N LEU A 111 1.40 -3.35 13.45
CA LEU A 111 2.34 -2.56 12.63
C LEU A 111 3.03 -1.41 13.39
N GLY A 112 3.10 -1.49 14.72
CA GLY A 112 3.70 -0.47 15.59
C GLY A 112 2.75 0.67 15.97
N LEU A 113 1.46 0.57 15.63
CA LEU A 113 0.44 1.54 16.02
C LEU A 113 0.07 1.43 17.51
N SER A 114 -0.18 2.58 18.14
CA SER A 114 -0.86 2.63 19.43
C SER A 114 -2.37 2.47 19.27
N GLU A 115 -3.07 2.07 20.34
CA GLU A 115 -4.53 1.96 20.35
C GLU A 115 -5.20 3.28 19.95
N GLN A 116 -4.72 4.41 20.48
CA GLN A 116 -5.20 5.74 20.12
C GLN A 116 -5.06 6.04 18.61
N ALA A 117 -3.96 5.63 17.98
CA ALA A 117 -3.76 5.82 16.56
C ALA A 117 -4.71 4.93 15.73
N ILE A 118 -5.02 3.72 16.20
CA ILE A 118 -5.98 2.81 15.56
C ILE A 118 -7.39 3.40 15.65
N GLU A 119 -7.80 3.91 16.81
CA GLU A 119 -9.11 4.56 17.00
C GLU A 119 -9.27 5.78 16.08
N GLU A 120 -8.23 6.61 16.00
CA GLU A 120 -8.23 7.78 15.12
C GLU A 120 -8.37 7.38 13.65
N LEU A 121 -7.60 6.37 13.21
CA LEU A 121 -7.67 5.81 11.86
C LEU A 121 -9.07 5.28 11.53
N LYS A 122 -9.72 4.57 12.47
CA LYS A 122 -11.09 4.10 12.30
C LYS A 122 -12.08 5.24 12.15
N ARG A 123 -11.93 6.29 12.97
CA ARG A 123 -12.81 7.47 12.94
C ARG A 123 -12.77 8.20 11.59
N VAL A 124 -11.58 8.36 11.01
CA VAL A 124 -11.40 9.07 9.72
C VAL A 124 -11.51 8.17 8.49
N SER A 125 -11.64 6.85 8.70
CA SER A 125 -11.65 5.85 7.63
C SER A 125 -12.74 6.14 6.59
N GLU A 126 -13.97 6.44 7.03
CA GLU A 126 -15.07 6.71 6.11
C GLU A 126 -14.84 7.98 5.29
N SER A 127 -14.40 9.09 5.89
CA SER A 127 -14.21 10.35 5.16
C SER A 127 -13.07 10.28 4.15
N ASP A 128 -11.98 9.57 4.50
CA ASP A 128 -10.74 9.56 3.73
C ASP A 128 -10.73 8.46 2.66
N LEU A 129 -11.47 7.35 2.87
CA LEU A 129 -11.54 6.26 1.89
C LEU A 129 -12.73 6.36 0.94
N THR A 130 -13.90 6.82 1.37
CA THR A 130 -15.11 6.89 0.52
C THR A 130 -14.88 7.56 -0.85
N PRO A 131 -14.13 8.67 -0.98
CA PRO A 131 -13.88 9.27 -2.29
C PRO A 131 -12.86 8.51 -3.14
N MET A 132 -12.17 7.51 -2.58
CA MET A 132 -11.03 6.82 -3.19
C MET A 132 -11.34 5.37 -3.60
N ILE A 133 -12.36 4.75 -3.01
CA ILE A 133 -12.70 3.33 -3.22
C ILE A 133 -13.96 3.17 -4.05
N ARG A 134 -14.17 1.99 -4.65
CA ARG A 134 -15.42 1.73 -5.38
C ARG A 134 -16.59 1.67 -4.41
N THR A 135 -17.78 2.07 -4.87
CA THR A 135 -19.00 2.16 -4.05
C THR A 135 -19.41 0.83 -3.39
N ASN A 136 -18.93 -0.31 -3.91
CA ASN A 136 -19.19 -1.65 -3.41
C ASN A 136 -18.03 -2.27 -2.63
N GLU A 137 -16.90 -1.58 -2.49
CA GLU A 137 -15.75 -2.08 -1.74
C GLU A 137 -15.92 -1.79 -0.25
N LYS A 138 -15.71 -2.81 0.58
CA LYS A 138 -15.66 -2.70 2.03
C LYS A 138 -14.24 -2.88 2.51
N PHE A 139 -13.84 -2.03 3.45
CA PHE A 139 -12.54 -2.06 4.10
C PHE A 139 -12.71 -2.20 5.60
N ASP A 140 -11.91 -3.09 6.19
CA ASP A 140 -11.84 -3.32 7.63
C ASP A 140 -10.36 -3.26 8.05
N LEU A 141 -10.02 -2.28 8.89
CA LEU A 141 -8.68 -2.11 9.41
C LEU A 141 -8.28 -3.27 10.34
N ASP A 142 -9.22 -3.81 11.12
CA ASP A 142 -8.94 -4.87 12.09
C ASP A 142 -8.52 -6.15 11.40
N GLU A 143 -9.13 -6.49 10.25
CA GLU A 143 -8.72 -7.64 9.44
C GLU A 143 -7.26 -7.52 8.97
N VAL A 144 -6.84 -6.32 8.57
CA VAL A 144 -5.47 -6.07 8.12
C VAL A 144 -4.48 -6.18 9.28
N LEU A 145 -4.77 -5.54 10.42
CA LEU A 145 -3.90 -5.61 11.59
C LEU A 145 -3.80 -7.03 12.14
N ALA A 146 -4.92 -7.76 12.22
CA ALA A 146 -4.93 -9.15 12.65
C ALA A 146 -4.10 -10.07 11.74
N TYR A 147 -4.14 -9.84 10.42
CA TYR A 147 -3.29 -10.56 9.47
C TYR A 147 -1.80 -10.37 9.80
N PHE A 148 -1.36 -9.12 9.99
CA PHE A 148 0.06 -8.82 10.26
C PHE A 148 0.51 -9.29 11.65
N ASN A 149 -0.35 -9.19 12.67
CA ASN A 149 -0.07 -9.76 13.99
C ASN A 149 0.24 -11.25 13.88
N LYS A 150 -0.64 -12.01 13.21
CA LYS A 150 -0.45 -13.44 12.99
C LYS A 150 0.80 -13.76 12.15
N LEU A 151 1.09 -12.93 11.15
CA LEU A 151 2.29 -13.08 10.31
C LEU A 151 3.57 -12.97 11.15
N PHE A 152 3.64 -11.99 12.03
CA PHE A 152 4.84 -11.72 12.83
C PHE A 152 4.94 -12.61 14.08
N GLU A 153 3.83 -13.00 14.71
CA GLU A 153 3.81 -14.00 15.80
C GLU A 153 4.41 -15.35 15.35
N LYS A 154 4.02 -15.85 14.17
CA LYS A 154 4.53 -17.11 13.61
C LYS A 154 6.05 -17.10 13.38
N LYS A 155 6.66 -15.92 13.23
CA LYS A 155 8.10 -15.78 13.05
C LYS A 155 8.84 -15.88 14.38
N ASN A 156 8.29 -15.30 15.45
CA ASN A 156 8.87 -15.37 16.79
C ASN A 156 8.81 -16.78 17.40
N GLY A 157 7.87 -17.62 16.94
CA GLY A 157 7.77 -19.04 17.34
C GLY A 157 8.69 -20.02 16.58
N LYS A 158 9.47 -19.57 15.57
CA LYS A 158 10.36 -20.43 14.77
C LYS A 158 11.86 -20.25 15.05
N SER A 159 12.22 -19.63 16.17
CA SER A 159 13.58 -19.72 16.73
C SER A 159 13.67 -20.91 17.69
N LYS A 160 13.73 -22.13 17.15
CA LYS A 160 14.28 -23.31 17.83
C LYS A 160 14.97 -24.19 16.80
#